data_AF-A0A2V2Q0E8-F1
#
_entry.id   AF-A0A2V2Q0E8-F1
#
_cell.length_a   1.000
_cell.length_b   1.000
_cell.length_c   1.000
_cell.angle_alpha   90.00
_cell.angle_beta   90.00
_cell.angle_gamma   90.00
#
_symmetry.space_group_name_H-M   'P 1'
#
loop_
_entity.id
_entity.type
_entity.pdbx_description
1 polymer ?
#
loop_
_entity_poly.entity_id
_entity_poly.type
_entity_poly.pdbx_seq_one_letter_code
_entity_poly.pdbx_strand_id
1 'polypeptide(L)' 'MPERESTTHREAVVSLRGATATLGARPVLRGVDLTVRRGEVVAL' A
#
# COMPACT_ATOMS: atom_id res chain seq x y z
N MET A 1 -25.26 -1.71 -10.59
CA MET A 1 -23.94 -1.66 -11.24
C MET A 1 -22.94 -1.01 -10.30
N PRO A 2 -22.03 -1.74 -9.65
CA PRO A 2 -20.77 -1.19 -9.19
C PRO A 2 -19.68 -1.66 -10.17
N GLU A 3 -19.25 -0.74 -11.04
CA GLU A 3 -18.06 -0.91 -11.85
C GLU A 3 -16.87 -0.84 -10.88
N ARG A 4 -16.54 -1.96 -10.24
CA ARG A 4 -15.34 -2.06 -9.39
C ARG A 4 -14.15 -2.11 -10.32
N GLU A 5 -13.71 -0.93 -10.70
CA GLU A 5 -12.42 -0.57 -11.28
C GLU A 5 -11.45 -1.76 -11.39
N SER A 6 -11.38 -2.35 -12.58
CA SER A 6 -10.38 -3.35 -12.94
C SER A 6 -9.02 -2.68 -13.05
N THR A 7 -8.41 -2.32 -11.90
CA THR A 7 -7.03 -1.85 -11.86
C THR A 7 -6.15 -3.04 -12.24
N THR A 8 -5.71 -3.07 -13.50
CA THR A 8 -4.80 -4.05 -14.13
C THR A 8 -4.16 -5.04 -13.15
N HIS A 9 -4.72 -6.24 -13.11
CA HIS A 9 -4.48 -7.33 -12.15
C HIS A 9 -3.10 -7.99 -12.36
N ARG A 10 -2.00 -7.24 -12.27
CA ARG A 10 -0.76 -7.88 -11.80
C ARG A 10 -1.00 -8.19 -10.33
N GLU A 11 -1.17 -9.47 -10.05
CA GLU A 11 -1.53 -10.05 -8.75
C GLU A 11 -0.88 -9.26 -7.59
N ALA A 12 -1.74 -8.59 -6.81
CA ALA A 12 -1.31 -7.86 -5.63
C ALA A 12 -0.87 -8.88 -4.58
N VAL A 13 0.38 -8.81 -4.16
CA VAL A 13 0.95 -9.75 -3.19
C VAL A 13 0.84 -9.21 -1.76
N VAL A 14 0.83 -7.90 -1.59
CA VAL A 14 0.66 -7.23 -0.29
C VAL A 14 -0.25 -6.02 -0.46
N SER A 15 -1.22 -5.88 0.45
CA SER A 15 -2.08 -4.69 0.55
C SER A 15 -2.14 -4.22 2.00
N LEU A 16 -1.75 -2.98 2.27
CA LEU A 16 -1.89 -2.31 3.55
C LEU A 16 -2.89 -1.17 3.40
N ARG A 17 -3.71 -0.98 4.43
CA ARG A 17 -4.57 0.20 4.55
C ARG A 17 -4.28 0.93 5.85
N GLY A 18 -4.27 2.25 5.80
CA GLY A 18 -4.08 3.10 6.97
C GLY A 18 -2.74 2.89 7.68
N ALA A 19 -1.68 2.53 6.96
CA ALA A 19 -0.39 2.25 7.55
C ALA A 19 0.19 3.47 8.28
N THR A 20 0.71 3.24 9.48
CA THR A 20 1.43 4.22 10.29
C THR A 20 2.78 3.67 10.69
N ALA A 21 3.79 4.51 10.74
CA ALA A 21 5.13 4.13 11.14
C ALA A 21 5.79 5.30 11.87
N THR A 22 6.65 4.96 12.83
CA THR A 22 7.35 5.93 13.68
C THR A 22 8.83 5.56 13.69
N LEU A 23 9.69 6.54 13.43
CA LEU A 23 11.14 6.40 13.58
C LEU A 23 11.55 6.98 14.92
N GLY A 24 11.82 6.11 15.89
CA GLY A 24 12.01 6.50 17.30
C GLY A 24 10.71 7.09 17.87
N ALA A 25 10.72 8.36 18.27
CA ALA A 25 9.55 9.08 18.76
C ALA A 25 8.82 9.90 17.68
N ARG A 26 9.33 9.92 16.44
CA ARG A 26 8.82 10.79 15.37
C ARG A 26 7.94 10.00 14.40
N PRO A 27 6.62 10.26 14.31
CA PRO A 27 5.75 9.62 13.33
C PRO A 27 6.16 10.04 11.91
N VAL A 28 6.44 9.05 11.06
CA VAL A 28 6.91 9.24 9.67
C VAL A 28 5.88 8.82 8.63
N LEU A 29 4.97 7.89 8.95
CA LEU A 29 3.80 7.57 8.12
C LEU A 29 2.49 7.84 8.89
N ARG A 30 1.50 8.38 8.20
CA ARG A 30 0.19 8.74 8.77
C ARG A 30 -0.94 8.28 7.87
N GLY A 31 -1.44 7.06 8.10
CA GLY A 31 -2.65 6.56 7.44
C GLY A 31 -2.48 6.29 5.95
N VAL A 32 -1.37 5.69 5.54
CA VAL A 32 -1.04 5.47 4.12
C VAL A 32 -1.61 4.14 3.63
N ASP A 33 -2.26 4.16 2.47
CA ASP A 33 -2.67 2.95 1.75
C ASP A 33 -1.55 2.53 0.78
N LEU A 34 -1.18 1.25 0.79
CA LEU A 34 -0.09 0.71 -0.04
C LEU A 34 -0.51 -0.61 -0.66
N THR A 35 -0.28 -0.76 -1.96
CA THR A 35 -0.43 -2.03 -2.67
C THR A 35 0.87 -2.34 -3.39
N VAL A 36 1.45 -3.50 -3.11
CA VAL A 36 2.67 -3.99 -3.76
C VAL A 36 2.30 -5.15 -4.67
N ARG A 37 2.77 -5.09 -5.91
CA ARG A 37 2.58 -6.16 -6.90
C ARG A 37 3.81 -7.05 -6.99
N ARG A 38 3.65 -8.23 -7.59
CA ARG A 38 4.76 -9.17 -7.75
C ARG A 38 5.92 -8.56 -8.54
N GLY A 39 7.13 -8.62 -7.97
CA GLY A 39 8.35 -8.06 -8.57
C GLY A 39 8.52 -6.56 -8.38
N GLU A 40 7.60 -5.90 -7.66
CA GLU A 40 7.68 -4.49 -7.32
C GLU A 40 8.46 -4.30 -6.02
N VAL A 41 9.46 -3.42 -6.05
CA VAL A 41 10.26 -3.05 -4.87
C VAL A 41 9.94 -1.60 -4.53
N VAL A 42 9.52 -1.36 -3.29
CA VAL A 42 9.19 -0.03 -2.77
C VAL A 42 10.12 0.27 -1.59
N ALA A 43 10.68 1.48 -1.57
CA ALA A 43 11.47 2.00 -0.47
C ALA A 43 10.74 3.20 0.16
N LEU A 44 10.75 3.26 1.50
CA LEU A 44 10.05 4.26 2.32
C LEU A 44 11.04 4.98 3.24
#